data_AF-A0A377IUY8-F1
#
_entry.id   AF-A0A377IUY8-F1
#
_cell.length_a   1.000
_cell.length_b   1.000
_cell.length_c   1.000
_cell.angle_alpha   90.00
_cell.angle_beta   90.00
_cell.angle_gamma   90.00
#
_symmetry.space_group_name_H-M   'P 1'
#
loop_
_entity.id
_entity.type
_entity.pdbx_description
1 polymer ?
#
loop_
_entity_poly.entity_id
_entity_poly.type
_entity_poly.pdbx_seq_one_letter_code
_entity_poly.pdbx_strand_id
1 'polypeptide(L)'
;MTIDLKKALAMDLETLRHLDLGIISAGAYYKRLFASWFFLFVLLLTIQSAACFFAVRINAWDYAPHAERWEKSNMEDANREESTLHSSSSLYDLGQQFPDASQEELKMIQKEKERKWQEGFLRRKKERELKYEEARLDEHALLRAKMVFGVFFSSLLMSLFGLGFIKNYIIFKLQISPKLQTGTYLVQKTQWALAGFFFIFGMFAFLFIPLFEQDVVFFSAIPCLILAAIATSIAVNMEASRIGVSILSKAISDYFRKEKNEISNA
;
A
#
# COMPACT_ATOMS: atom_id res chain seq x y z
N MET A 1 -35.93 -15.71 23.47
CA MET A 1 -35.09 -15.32 22.31
C MET A 1 -34.00 -16.36 21.98
N THR A 2 -33.21 -16.84 22.95
CA THR A 2 -32.17 -17.88 22.71
C THR A 2 -32.73 -19.27 22.40
N ILE A 3 -33.91 -19.62 22.94
CA ILE A 3 -34.59 -20.90 22.71
C ILE A 3 -35.11 -21.00 21.25
N ASP A 4 -35.65 -19.90 20.70
CA ASP A 4 -36.06 -19.82 19.29
C ASP A 4 -34.87 -19.94 18.33
N LEU A 5 -33.76 -19.26 18.64
CA LEU A 5 -32.56 -19.31 17.80
C LEU A 5 -32.00 -20.74 17.70
N LYS A 6 -31.98 -21.47 18.82
CA LYS A 6 -31.54 -22.88 18.84
C LYS A 6 -32.44 -23.78 18.00
N LYS A 7 -33.76 -23.61 18.13
CA LYS A 7 -34.75 -24.39 17.38
C LYS A 7 -34.67 -24.10 15.87
N ALA A 8 -34.48 -22.83 15.50
CA ALA A 8 -34.26 -22.40 14.13
C ALA A 8 -32.96 -22.99 13.55
N LEU A 9 -31.87 -23.01 14.32
CA LEU A 9 -30.59 -23.58 13.88
C LEU A 9 -30.65 -25.09 13.66
N ALA A 10 -31.44 -25.81 14.46
CA ALA A 10 -31.67 -27.25 14.29
C ALA A 10 -32.48 -27.56 13.02
N MET A 11 -33.56 -26.81 12.75
CA MET A 11 -34.36 -26.93 11.52
C MET A 11 -33.55 -26.55 10.26
N ASP A 12 -32.72 -25.52 10.36
CA ASP A 12 -31.82 -25.11 9.28
C ASP A 12 -30.81 -26.22 8.92
N LEU A 13 -30.39 -27.01 9.90
CA LEU A 13 -29.46 -28.11 9.72
C LEU A 13 -30.07 -29.33 9.01
N GLU A 14 -31.31 -29.64 9.36
CA GLU A 14 -32.11 -30.66 8.67
C GLU A 14 -32.42 -30.23 7.23
N THR A 15 -32.66 -28.94 7.00
CA THR A 15 -32.84 -28.37 5.66
C THR A 15 -31.55 -28.43 4.82
N LEU A 16 -30.38 -28.20 5.44
CA LEU A 16 -29.08 -28.35 4.78
C LEU A 16 -28.79 -29.80 4.36
N ARG A 17 -29.32 -30.79 5.08
CA ARG A 17 -29.16 -32.24 4.78
C ARG A 17 -29.87 -32.65 3.49
N HIS A 18 -30.93 -31.93 3.10
CA HIS A 18 -31.74 -32.20 1.91
C HIS A 18 -31.67 -31.07 0.86
N LEU A 19 -30.60 -30.26 0.92
CA LEU A 19 -30.50 -29.03 0.14
C LEU A 19 -30.28 -29.33 -1.36
N ASP A 20 -31.34 -29.19 -2.16
CA ASP A 20 -31.24 -29.23 -3.63
C ASP A 20 -30.70 -27.89 -4.17
N LEU A 21 -29.53 -27.89 -4.82
CA LEU A 21 -28.87 -26.68 -5.30
C LEU A 21 -29.28 -26.39 -6.75
N GLY A 22 -30.21 -25.46 -6.96
CA GLY A 22 -30.61 -25.01 -8.29
C GLY A 22 -29.47 -24.28 -9.02
N ILE A 23 -29.38 -24.41 -10.35
CA ILE A 23 -28.35 -23.75 -11.17
C ILE A 23 -28.58 -22.22 -11.18
N ILE A 24 -27.58 -21.46 -10.73
CA ILE A 24 -27.62 -19.98 -10.82
C ILE A 24 -27.36 -19.58 -12.28
N SER A 25 -28.16 -18.67 -12.83
CA SER A 25 -27.90 -18.11 -14.15
C SER A 25 -26.50 -17.48 -14.21
N ALA A 26 -25.66 -17.92 -15.16
CA ALA A 26 -24.27 -17.51 -15.27
C ALA A 26 -24.11 -15.98 -15.33
N GLY A 27 -24.93 -15.29 -16.12
CA GLY A 27 -24.89 -13.83 -16.25
C GLY A 27 -25.10 -13.08 -14.93
N ALA A 28 -26.10 -13.47 -14.13
CA ALA A 28 -26.35 -12.84 -12.83
C ALA A 28 -25.25 -13.14 -11.82
N TYR A 29 -24.67 -14.35 -11.86
CA TYR A 29 -23.59 -14.76 -10.98
C TYR A 29 -22.30 -13.97 -11.26
N TYR A 30 -21.81 -13.99 -12.51
CA TYR A 30 -20.55 -13.31 -12.86
C TYR A 30 -20.66 -11.79 -12.71
N LYS A 31 -21.82 -11.20 -13.02
CA LYS A 31 -22.05 -9.76 -12.78
C LYS A 31 -21.92 -9.40 -11.31
N ARG A 32 -22.49 -10.19 -10.40
CA ARG A 32 -22.40 -9.95 -8.95
C ARG A 32 -21.01 -10.24 -8.41
N LEU A 33 -20.33 -11.25 -8.94
CA LEU A 33 -18.96 -11.59 -8.58
C LEU A 33 -18.02 -10.45 -8.95
N PHE A 34 -18.09 -9.96 -10.19
CA PHE A 34 -17.28 -8.84 -10.65
C PHE A 34 -17.57 -7.57 -9.87
N ALA A 35 -18.85 -7.21 -9.66
CA ALA A 35 -19.22 -6.03 -8.89
C ALA A 35 -18.70 -6.08 -7.44
N SER A 36 -18.83 -7.24 -6.78
CA SER A 36 -18.33 -7.43 -5.41
C SER A 36 -16.81 -7.38 -5.35
N TRP A 37 -16.12 -7.99 -6.32
CA TRP A 37 -14.66 -7.95 -6.42
C TRP A 37 -14.15 -6.53 -6.69
N PHE A 38 -14.78 -5.82 -7.61
CA PHE A 38 -14.42 -4.44 -7.92
C PHE A 38 -14.64 -3.52 -6.71
N PHE A 39 -15.75 -3.70 -5.99
CA PHE A 39 -15.98 -2.99 -4.72
C PHE A 39 -14.89 -3.30 -3.69
N LEU A 40 -14.51 -4.57 -3.52
CA LEU A 40 -13.41 -4.96 -2.63
C LEU A 40 -12.09 -4.29 -3.04
N PHE A 41 -11.77 -4.30 -4.33
CA PHE A 41 -10.58 -3.66 -4.87
C PHE A 41 -10.55 -2.16 -4.56
N VAL A 42 -11.64 -1.44 -4.86
CA VAL A 42 -11.77 0.00 -4.58
C VAL A 42 -11.69 0.28 -3.07
N LEU A 43 -12.30 -0.56 -2.24
CA LEU A 43 -12.23 -0.41 -0.78
C LEU A 43 -10.79 -0.56 -0.26
N LEU A 44 -10.06 -1.57 -0.71
CA LEU A 44 -8.65 -1.77 -0.34
C LEU A 44 -7.77 -0.63 -0.84
N LEU A 45 -8.01 -0.18 -2.07
CA LEU A 45 -7.30 0.93 -2.69
C LEU A 45 -7.52 2.22 -1.89
N THR A 46 -8.77 2.54 -1.55
CA THR A 46 -9.12 3.75 -0.80
C THR A 46 -8.53 3.76 0.61
N ILE A 47 -8.56 2.64 1.33
CA ILE A 47 -7.94 2.54 2.67
C ILE A 47 -6.42 2.78 2.58
N GLN A 48 -5.74 2.11 1.65
CA GLN A 48 -4.29 2.25 1.50
C GLN A 48 -3.90 3.65 1.01
N SER A 49 -4.62 4.22 0.05
CA SER A 49 -4.40 5.60 -0.40
C SER A 49 -4.63 6.61 0.71
N ALA A 50 -5.65 6.42 1.56
CA ALA A 50 -5.91 7.30 2.70
C ALA A 50 -4.78 7.23 3.74
N ALA A 51 -4.27 6.04 4.02
CA ALA A 51 -3.12 5.86 4.91
C ALA A 51 -1.83 6.47 4.34
N CYS A 52 -1.58 6.35 3.03
CA CYS A 52 -0.45 7.02 2.37
C CYS A 52 -0.59 8.54 2.43
N PHE A 53 -1.80 9.06 2.18
CA PHE A 53 -2.07 10.49 2.30
C PHE A 53 -1.83 10.98 3.74
N PHE A 54 -2.26 10.19 4.73
CA PHE A 54 -1.97 10.47 6.14
C PHE A 54 -0.47 10.49 6.43
N ALA A 55 0.31 9.52 5.93
CA ALA A 55 1.76 9.46 6.08
C ALA A 55 2.45 10.72 5.50
N VAL A 56 2.01 11.17 4.31
CA VAL A 56 2.47 12.43 3.71
C VAL A 56 2.13 13.63 4.60
N ARG A 57 0.93 13.67 5.18
CA ARG A 57 0.48 14.79 6.03
C ARG A 57 1.26 14.91 7.34
N ILE A 58 1.76 13.81 7.89
CA ILE A 58 2.59 13.80 9.09
C ILE A 58 4.10 13.86 8.78
N ASN A 59 4.50 14.06 7.52
CA ASN A 59 5.88 14.07 7.05
C ASN A 59 6.67 12.79 7.43
N ALA A 60 6.00 11.63 7.49
CA ALA A 60 6.66 10.38 7.86
C ALA A 60 7.74 9.94 6.87
N TRP A 61 7.64 10.38 5.61
CA TRP A 61 8.56 10.02 4.53
C TRP A 61 9.50 11.15 4.12
N ASP A 62 9.74 12.11 5.00
CA ASP A 62 10.71 13.18 4.76
C ASP A 62 12.15 12.66 4.96
N TYR A 63 12.57 11.72 4.09
CA TYR A 63 13.92 11.13 4.05
C TYR A 63 14.96 12.04 3.36
N ALA A 64 14.49 13.15 2.79
CA ALA A 64 15.25 14.17 2.09
C ALA A 64 16.48 14.75 2.83
N PRO A 65 16.49 15.00 4.16
CA PRO A 65 17.53 15.87 4.73
C PRO A 65 18.96 15.29 4.77
N HIS A 66 19.15 13.99 4.50
CA HIS A 66 20.47 13.35 4.52
C HIS A 66 21.08 13.14 3.13
N ALA A 67 20.31 12.61 2.17
CA ALA A 67 20.76 12.47 0.79
C ALA A 67 20.91 13.85 0.12
N GLU A 68 19.94 14.74 0.31
CA GLU A 68 20.00 16.10 -0.24
C GLU A 68 21.19 16.89 0.32
N ARG A 69 21.52 16.68 1.61
CA ARG A 69 22.67 17.34 2.25
C ARG A 69 24.00 16.87 1.66
N TRP A 70 24.14 15.58 1.40
CA TRP A 70 25.36 15.00 0.82
C TRP A 70 25.56 15.41 -0.64
N GLU A 71 24.52 15.38 -1.46
CA GLU A 71 24.64 15.80 -2.86
C GLU A 71 24.88 17.30 -2.99
N LYS A 72 24.19 18.11 -2.17
CA LYS A 72 24.42 19.55 -2.11
C LYS A 72 25.83 19.88 -1.63
N SER A 73 26.33 19.19 -0.60
CA SER A 73 27.72 19.40 -0.14
C SER A 73 28.73 19.05 -1.22
N ASN A 74 28.54 17.94 -1.94
CA ASN A 74 29.42 17.55 -3.04
C ASN A 74 29.42 18.60 -4.18
N MET A 75 28.26 19.18 -4.50
CA MET A 75 28.17 20.27 -5.49
C MET A 75 28.90 21.52 -5.01
N GLU A 76 28.73 21.90 -3.74
CA GLU A 76 29.42 23.04 -3.13
C GLU A 76 30.94 22.84 -3.08
N ASP A 77 31.41 21.63 -2.76
CA ASP A 77 32.82 21.27 -2.77
C ASP A 77 33.42 21.35 -4.18
N ALA A 78 32.72 20.84 -5.20
CA ALA A 78 33.15 20.96 -6.59
C ALA A 78 33.19 22.43 -7.07
N ASN A 79 32.27 23.28 -6.58
CA ASN A 79 32.31 24.72 -6.87
C ASN A 79 33.53 25.38 -6.18
N ARG A 80 33.82 24.98 -4.94
CA ARG A 80 34.95 25.49 -4.16
C ARG A 80 36.28 25.08 -4.77
N GLU A 81 36.43 23.82 -5.15
CA GLU A 81 37.65 23.29 -5.77
C GLU A 81 37.99 24.04 -7.07
N GLU A 82 36.99 24.23 -7.95
CA GLU A 82 37.16 24.99 -9.19
C GLU A 82 37.52 26.47 -8.91
N SER A 83 36.93 27.07 -7.88
CA SER A 83 37.30 28.42 -7.45
C SER A 83 38.72 28.50 -6.89
N THR A 84 39.22 27.45 -6.23
CA THR A 84 40.58 27.40 -5.67
C THR A 84 41.64 27.07 -6.71
N LEU A 85 41.29 26.32 -7.76
CA LEU A 85 42.16 26.02 -8.89
C LEU A 85 42.36 27.23 -9.81
N HIS A 86 41.54 28.27 -9.68
CA HIS A 86 41.73 29.51 -10.41
C HIS A 86 42.95 30.28 -9.88
N SER A 87 43.99 30.32 -10.70
CA SER A 87 45.14 31.19 -10.50
C SER A 87 45.07 32.35 -11.48
N SER A 88 45.02 33.58 -10.96
CA SER A 88 45.12 34.78 -11.80
C SER A 88 46.51 34.80 -12.46
N SER A 89 46.56 34.89 -13.79
CA SER A 89 47.84 35.04 -14.51
C SER A 89 48.55 36.30 -14.02
N SER A 90 49.81 36.19 -13.58
CA SER A 90 50.55 37.37 -13.16
C SER A 90 50.86 38.27 -14.37
N LEU A 91 51.01 39.58 -14.15
CA LEU A 91 51.41 40.51 -15.20
C LEU A 91 52.78 40.16 -15.81
N TYR A 92 53.65 39.51 -15.02
CA TYR A 92 54.93 39.01 -15.47
C TYR A 92 54.78 37.86 -16.47
N ASP A 93 53.92 36.87 -16.17
CA ASP A 93 53.64 35.73 -17.07
C ASP A 93 52.96 36.19 -18.36
N LEU A 94 52.06 37.17 -18.26
CA LEU A 94 51.42 37.79 -19.42
C LEU A 94 52.42 38.58 -20.28
N GLY A 95 53.37 39.28 -19.66
CA GLY A 95 54.44 39.98 -20.38
C GLY A 95 55.39 39.04 -21.12
N GLN A 96 55.62 37.81 -20.60
CA GLN A 96 56.35 36.78 -21.35
C GLN A 96 55.54 36.22 -22.53
N GLN A 97 54.22 36.08 -22.40
CA GLN A 97 53.34 35.60 -23.48
C GLN A 97 53.11 36.62 -24.58
N PHE A 98 53.14 37.92 -24.26
CA PHE A 98 52.89 39.02 -25.18
C PHE A 98 54.02 40.07 -25.08
N PRO A 99 55.20 39.79 -25.67
CA PRO A 99 56.40 40.61 -25.50
C PRO A 99 56.29 42.02 -26.09
N ASP A 100 55.41 42.22 -27.07
CA ASP A 100 55.20 43.50 -27.75
C ASP A 100 54.07 44.35 -27.13
N ALA A 101 53.39 43.85 -26.09
CA ALA A 101 52.25 44.52 -25.48
C ALA A 101 52.67 45.54 -24.40
N SER A 102 52.04 46.71 -24.40
CA SER A 102 52.22 47.73 -23.38
C SER A 102 51.66 47.29 -22.01
N GLN A 103 52.12 47.93 -20.94
CA GLN A 103 51.66 47.61 -19.58
C GLN A 103 50.14 47.81 -19.40
N GLU A 104 49.54 48.74 -20.13
CA GLU A 104 48.08 48.97 -20.14
C GLU A 104 47.34 47.84 -20.88
N GLU A 105 47.88 47.38 -22.02
CA GLU A 105 47.32 46.24 -22.76
C GLU A 105 47.39 44.94 -21.95
N LEU A 106 48.49 44.70 -21.22
CA LEU A 106 48.61 43.53 -20.34
C LEU A 106 47.56 43.53 -19.22
N LYS A 107 47.25 44.70 -18.64
CA LYS A 107 46.17 44.84 -17.64
C LYS A 107 44.79 44.59 -18.25
N MET A 108 44.57 45.05 -19.48
CA MET A 108 43.32 44.80 -20.21
C MET A 108 43.15 43.30 -20.50
N ILE A 109 44.20 42.63 -20.95
CA ILE A 109 44.22 41.17 -21.20
C ILE A 109 43.96 40.39 -19.92
N GLN A 110 44.59 40.77 -18.80
CA GLN A 110 44.35 40.16 -17.50
C GLN A 110 42.87 40.28 -17.11
N LYS A 111 42.32 41.49 -17.17
CA LYS A 111 40.92 41.78 -16.84
C LYS A 111 39.95 41.01 -17.74
N GLU A 112 40.27 40.87 -19.03
CA GLU A 112 39.45 40.08 -19.96
C GLU A 112 39.51 38.58 -19.66
N LYS A 113 40.68 38.02 -19.33
CA LYS A 113 40.83 36.63 -18.89
C LYS A 113 40.02 36.37 -17.61
N GLU A 114 40.08 37.29 -16.64
CA GLU A 114 39.30 37.23 -15.40
C GLU A 114 37.80 37.22 -15.68
N ARG A 115 37.33 38.13 -16.54
CA ARG A 115 35.91 38.21 -16.94
C ARG A 115 35.44 36.92 -17.62
N LYS A 116 36.21 36.41 -18.59
CA LYS A 116 35.89 35.16 -19.30
C LYS A 116 35.84 33.97 -18.35
N TRP A 117 36.75 33.91 -17.37
CA TRP A 117 36.73 32.88 -16.34
C TRP A 117 35.49 32.99 -15.45
N GLN A 118 35.17 34.19 -14.95
CA GLN A 118 33.98 34.45 -14.13
C GLN A 118 32.67 34.07 -14.83
N GLU A 119 32.52 34.48 -16.10
CA GLU A 119 31.36 34.12 -16.92
C GLU A 119 31.25 32.59 -17.11
N GLY A 120 32.38 31.92 -17.40
CA GLY A 120 32.43 30.46 -17.54
C GLY A 120 32.13 29.71 -16.25
N PHE A 121 32.67 30.19 -15.11
CA PHE A 121 32.42 29.64 -13.79
C PHE A 121 30.94 29.79 -13.41
N LEU A 122 30.36 30.97 -13.59
CA LEU A 122 28.94 31.22 -13.30
C LEU A 122 28.03 30.35 -14.14
N ARG A 123 28.37 30.15 -15.42
CA ARG A 123 27.62 29.26 -16.32
C ARG A 123 27.67 27.80 -15.83
N ARG A 124 28.85 27.27 -15.52
CA ARG A 124 29.00 25.88 -15.02
C ARG A 124 28.36 25.68 -13.64
N LYS A 125 28.42 26.69 -12.77
CA LYS A 125 27.71 26.67 -11.48
C LYS A 125 26.20 26.55 -11.69
N LYS A 126 25.62 27.37 -12.58
CA LYS A 126 24.19 27.28 -12.93
C LYS A 126 23.82 25.94 -13.57
N GLU A 127 24.66 25.40 -14.46
CA GLU A 127 24.43 24.08 -15.06
C GLU A 127 24.43 22.96 -14.01
N ARG A 128 25.31 23.03 -13.00
CA ARG A 128 25.31 22.09 -11.87
C ARG A 128 24.07 22.22 -10.99
N GLU A 129 23.68 23.45 -10.66
CA GLU A 129 22.47 23.72 -9.87
C GLU A 129 21.22 23.17 -10.60
N LEU A 130 21.11 23.40 -11.91
CA LEU A 130 20.00 22.91 -12.72
C LEU A 130 19.98 21.37 -12.80
N LYS A 131 21.14 20.74 -13.01
CA LYS A 131 21.26 19.28 -13.04
C LYS A 131 20.88 18.64 -11.71
N TYR A 132 21.23 19.29 -10.60
CA TYR A 132 20.84 18.86 -9.25
C TYR A 132 19.32 18.97 -9.05
N GLU A 133 18.71 20.10 -9.46
CA GLU A 133 17.27 20.29 -9.36
C GLU A 133 16.47 19.28 -10.21
N GLU A 134 16.97 18.97 -11.41
CA GLU A 134 16.39 17.97 -12.31
C GLU A 134 16.48 16.55 -11.71
N ALA A 135 17.66 16.14 -11.24
CA ALA A 135 17.85 14.83 -10.60
C ALA A 135 16.94 14.65 -9.38
N ARG A 136 16.76 15.71 -8.58
CA ARG A 136 15.85 15.72 -7.43
C ARG A 136 14.39 15.52 -7.83
N LEU A 137 13.94 16.22 -8.88
CA LEU A 137 12.58 16.09 -9.39
C LEU A 137 12.31 14.66 -9.85
N ASP A 138 13.26 14.05 -10.55
CA ASP A 138 13.18 12.67 -11.04
C ASP A 138 13.13 11.65 -9.90
N GLU A 139 13.95 11.80 -8.86
CA GLU A 139 13.94 10.89 -7.72
C GLU A 139 12.61 10.95 -6.95
N HIS A 140 12.10 12.16 -6.66
CA HIS A 140 10.81 12.30 -6.01
C HIS A 140 9.66 11.77 -6.88
N ALA A 141 9.71 11.98 -8.19
CA ALA A 141 8.72 11.45 -9.12
C ALA A 141 8.76 9.91 -9.12
N LEU A 142 9.95 9.31 -9.13
CA LEU A 142 10.15 7.86 -9.09
C LEU A 142 9.61 7.26 -7.78
N LEU A 143 9.91 7.87 -6.63
CA LEU A 143 9.41 7.41 -5.32
C LEU A 143 7.88 7.49 -5.23
N ARG A 144 7.27 8.58 -5.74
CA ARG A 144 5.81 8.71 -5.81
C ARG A 144 5.20 7.68 -6.76
N ALA A 145 5.81 7.45 -7.91
CA ALA A 145 5.35 6.44 -8.87
C ALA A 145 5.39 5.05 -8.24
N LYS A 146 6.51 4.66 -7.60
CA LYS A 146 6.64 3.38 -6.88
C LYS A 146 5.57 3.21 -5.81
N MET A 147 5.30 4.25 -5.02
CA MET A 147 4.24 4.24 -4.02
C MET A 147 2.86 3.99 -4.65
N VAL A 148 2.50 4.75 -5.70
CA VAL A 148 1.20 4.61 -6.39
C VAL A 148 1.05 3.21 -7.00
N PHE A 149 2.08 2.72 -7.69
CA PHE A 149 2.09 1.36 -8.22
C PHE A 149 2.01 0.32 -7.10
N GLY A 150 2.74 0.52 -6.01
CA GLY A 150 2.72 -0.36 -4.85
C GLY A 150 1.32 -0.51 -4.26
N VAL A 151 0.63 0.62 -4.03
CA VAL A 151 -0.77 0.63 -3.53
C VAL A 151 -1.74 -0.01 -4.52
N PHE A 152 -1.57 0.24 -5.82
CA PHE A 152 -2.41 -0.37 -6.85
C PHE A 152 -2.23 -1.90 -6.91
N PHE A 153 -0.98 -2.37 -7.02
CA PHE A 153 -0.67 -3.79 -7.15
C PHE A 153 -0.97 -4.56 -5.86
N SER A 154 -0.70 -4.00 -4.69
CA SER A 154 -1.07 -4.63 -3.41
C SER A 154 -2.58 -4.79 -3.34
N SER A 155 -3.36 -3.73 -3.62
CA SER A 155 -4.82 -3.76 -3.61
C SER A 155 -5.37 -4.78 -4.60
N LEU A 156 -4.77 -4.88 -5.79
CA LEU A 156 -5.14 -5.85 -6.82
C LEU A 156 -4.86 -7.29 -6.35
N LEU A 157 -3.66 -7.56 -5.84
CA LEU A 157 -3.29 -8.90 -5.37
C LEU A 157 -4.20 -9.36 -4.22
N MET A 158 -4.46 -8.46 -3.27
CA MET A 158 -5.33 -8.72 -2.13
C MET A 158 -6.79 -8.96 -2.55
N SER A 159 -7.30 -8.18 -3.51
CA SER A 159 -8.67 -8.35 -4.01
C SER A 159 -8.83 -9.66 -4.80
N LEU A 160 -7.80 -10.06 -5.56
CA LEU A 160 -7.75 -11.35 -6.25
C LEU A 160 -7.73 -12.52 -5.25
N PHE A 161 -6.96 -12.43 -4.16
CA PHE A 161 -7.02 -13.42 -3.08
C PHE A 161 -8.42 -13.49 -2.44
N GLY A 162 -9.07 -12.34 -2.29
CA GLY A 162 -10.45 -12.21 -1.80
C GLY A 162 -11.53 -12.87 -2.68
N LEU A 163 -11.25 -13.15 -3.96
CA LEU A 163 -12.25 -13.72 -4.88
C LEU A 163 -12.82 -15.05 -4.40
N GLY A 164 -12.00 -15.91 -3.78
CA GLY A 164 -12.45 -17.19 -3.23
C GLY A 164 -13.55 -17.01 -2.17
N PHE A 165 -13.37 -16.02 -1.30
CA PHE A 165 -14.34 -15.66 -0.26
C PHE A 165 -15.60 -15.03 -0.84
N ILE A 166 -15.46 -14.12 -1.81
CA ILE A 166 -16.59 -13.49 -2.50
C ILE A 166 -17.45 -14.53 -3.22
N LYS A 167 -16.81 -15.46 -3.95
CA LYS A 167 -17.49 -16.59 -4.60
C LYS A 167 -18.36 -17.35 -3.60
N ASN A 168 -17.76 -17.78 -2.49
CA ASN A 168 -18.45 -18.56 -1.48
C ASN A 168 -19.57 -17.76 -0.81
N TYR A 169 -19.36 -16.47 -0.56
CA TYR A 169 -20.39 -15.57 -0.03
C TYR A 169 -21.57 -15.38 -0.97
N ILE A 170 -21.33 -15.22 -2.28
CA ILE A 170 -22.40 -15.08 -3.29
C ILE A 170 -23.22 -16.35 -3.38
N ILE A 171 -22.57 -17.51 -3.43
CA ILE A 171 -23.23 -18.83 -3.43
C ILE A 171 -24.09 -18.97 -2.18
N PHE A 172 -23.51 -18.69 -1.00
CA PHE A 172 -24.25 -18.72 0.26
C PHE A 172 -25.45 -17.79 0.25
N LYS A 173 -25.27 -16.53 -0.16
CA LYS A 173 -26.34 -15.52 -0.17
C LYS A 173 -27.46 -15.84 -1.18
N LEU A 174 -27.13 -16.44 -2.33
CA LEU A 174 -28.10 -16.69 -3.40
C LEU A 174 -28.82 -18.04 -3.27
N GLN A 175 -28.12 -19.09 -2.86
CA GLN A 175 -28.67 -20.46 -2.86
C GLN A 175 -29.02 -20.97 -1.48
N ILE A 176 -28.24 -20.60 -0.45
CA ILE A 176 -28.33 -21.19 0.88
C ILE A 176 -29.16 -20.31 1.80
N SER A 177 -28.85 -19.01 1.87
CA SER A 177 -29.52 -18.03 2.74
C SER A 177 -31.04 -17.99 2.56
N PRO A 178 -31.63 -18.01 1.33
CA PRO A 178 -33.09 -17.97 1.17
C PRO A 178 -33.78 -19.25 1.66
N LYS A 179 -33.05 -20.35 1.83
CA LYS A 179 -33.57 -21.65 2.27
C LYS A 179 -33.43 -21.87 3.78
N LEU A 180 -32.78 -20.94 4.49
CA LEU A 180 -32.54 -21.00 5.93
C LEU A 180 -33.43 -19.98 6.64
N GLN A 181 -34.07 -20.38 7.73
CA GLN A 181 -34.78 -19.47 8.64
C GLN A 181 -33.83 -18.45 9.26
N THR A 182 -32.57 -18.83 9.53
CA THR A 182 -31.54 -17.92 10.03
C THR A 182 -30.70 -17.27 8.93
N GLY A 183 -31.04 -17.50 7.66
CA GLY A 183 -30.20 -17.09 6.52
C GLY A 183 -29.93 -15.59 6.43
N THR A 184 -30.93 -14.75 6.73
CA THR A 184 -30.78 -13.29 6.76
C THR A 184 -29.91 -12.84 7.93
N TYR A 185 -30.09 -13.46 9.11
CA TYR A 185 -29.28 -13.20 10.29
C TYR A 185 -27.81 -13.57 10.06
N LEU A 186 -27.53 -14.73 9.43
CA LEU A 186 -26.17 -15.16 9.08
C LEU A 186 -25.50 -14.20 8.10
N VAL A 187 -26.21 -13.76 7.06
CA VAL A 187 -25.69 -12.76 6.10
C VAL A 187 -25.34 -11.45 6.82
N GLN A 188 -26.20 -10.98 7.72
CA GLN A 188 -25.95 -9.76 8.49
C GLN A 188 -24.72 -9.91 9.40
N LYS A 189 -24.59 -11.04 10.11
CA LYS A 189 -23.43 -11.38 10.94
C LYS A 189 -22.13 -11.41 10.13
N THR A 190 -22.15 -12.01 8.93
CA THR A 190 -20.99 -12.01 8.03
C THR A 190 -20.60 -10.60 7.60
N GLN A 191 -21.58 -9.73 7.32
CA GLN A 191 -21.30 -8.33 6.98
C GLN A 191 -20.68 -7.56 8.14
N TRP A 192 -21.13 -7.77 9.38
CA TRP A 192 -20.51 -7.18 10.57
C TRP A 192 -19.07 -7.66 10.77
N ALA A 193 -18.81 -8.96 10.60
CA ALA A 193 -17.46 -9.49 10.67
C ALA A 193 -16.54 -8.89 9.58
N LEU A 194 -17.07 -8.74 8.36
CA LEU A 194 -16.36 -8.12 7.25
C LEU A 194 -16.07 -6.63 7.49
N ALA A 195 -17.05 -5.89 8.01
CA ALA A 195 -16.87 -4.49 8.40
C ALA A 195 -15.83 -4.33 9.52
N GLY A 196 -15.88 -5.19 10.54
CA GLY A 196 -14.88 -5.24 11.60
C GLY A 196 -13.48 -5.54 11.07
N PHE A 197 -13.36 -6.48 10.13
CA PHE A 197 -12.11 -6.78 9.45
C PHE A 197 -11.51 -5.56 8.76
N PHE A 198 -12.30 -4.87 7.92
CA PHE A 198 -11.81 -3.68 7.21
C PHE A 198 -11.50 -2.52 8.12
N PHE A 199 -12.23 -2.37 9.23
CA PHE A 199 -11.94 -1.38 10.25
C PHE A 199 -10.57 -1.66 10.90
N ILE A 200 -10.32 -2.89 11.35
CA ILE A 200 -9.04 -3.28 11.96
C ILE A 200 -7.90 -3.18 10.94
N PHE A 201 -8.13 -3.62 9.71
CA PHE A 201 -7.18 -3.48 8.61
C PHE A 201 -6.83 -2.01 8.37
N GLY A 202 -7.83 -1.12 8.33
CA GLY A 202 -7.63 0.32 8.23
C GLY A 202 -6.77 0.86 9.38
N MET A 203 -7.11 0.51 10.62
CA MET A 203 -6.31 0.92 11.79
C MET A 203 -4.85 0.49 11.68
N PHE A 204 -4.58 -0.74 11.27
CA PHE A 204 -3.21 -1.20 11.05
C PHE A 204 -2.55 -0.53 9.84
N ALA A 205 -3.27 -0.31 8.75
CA ALA A 205 -2.74 0.40 7.58
C ALA A 205 -2.29 1.81 7.95
N PHE A 206 -3.08 2.55 8.73
CA PHE A 206 -2.72 3.89 9.23
C PHE A 206 -1.55 3.88 10.21
N LEU A 207 -1.32 2.77 10.92
CA LEU A 207 -0.21 2.63 11.86
C LEU A 207 1.08 2.19 11.16
N PHE A 208 1.02 1.20 10.29
CA PHE A 208 2.19 0.57 9.68
C PHE A 208 2.69 1.30 8.44
N ILE A 209 1.81 1.79 7.56
CA ILE A 209 2.24 2.47 6.32
C ILE A 209 3.18 3.65 6.62
N PRO A 210 2.92 4.51 7.63
CA PRO A 210 3.86 5.56 7.98
C PRO A 210 5.16 5.09 8.65
N LEU A 211 5.20 3.87 9.20
CA LEU A 211 6.41 3.32 9.85
C LEU A 211 7.41 2.74 8.85
N PHE A 212 6.96 2.42 7.64
CA PHE A 212 7.79 1.85 6.59
C PHE A 212 8.23 2.92 5.58
N GLU A 213 9.33 2.64 4.87
CA GLU A 213 9.83 3.50 3.79
C GLU A 213 8.83 3.60 2.62
N GLN A 214 8.85 4.73 1.92
CA GLN A 214 7.88 5.05 0.87
C GLN A 214 7.92 4.06 -0.31
N ASP A 215 9.07 3.45 -0.57
CA ASP A 215 9.29 2.52 -1.68
C ASP A 215 8.86 1.07 -1.36
N VAL A 216 8.69 0.72 -0.08
CA VAL A 216 8.25 -0.61 0.38
C VAL A 216 6.77 -0.66 0.77
N VAL A 217 5.98 0.37 0.41
CA VAL A 217 4.54 0.44 0.71
C VAL A 217 3.78 -0.81 0.24
N PHE A 218 4.18 -1.41 -0.88
CA PHE A 218 3.62 -2.68 -1.36
C PHE A 218 3.69 -3.80 -0.30
N PHE A 219 4.83 -3.94 0.38
CA PHE A 219 5.06 -4.99 1.38
C PHE A 219 4.41 -4.66 2.73
N SER A 220 4.28 -3.38 3.07
CA SER A 220 3.67 -2.94 4.34
C SER A 220 2.21 -3.40 4.51
N ALA A 221 1.49 -3.64 3.42
CA ALA A 221 0.09 -4.03 3.46
C ALA A 221 -0.10 -5.52 3.83
N ILE A 222 0.89 -6.38 3.58
CA ILE A 222 0.86 -7.82 3.90
C ILE A 222 0.71 -8.08 5.42
N PRO A 223 1.57 -7.54 6.30
CA PRO A 223 1.41 -7.74 7.74
C PRO A 223 0.10 -7.14 8.26
N CYS A 224 -0.36 -6.02 7.69
CA CYS A 224 -1.66 -5.41 8.04
C CYS A 224 -2.81 -6.39 7.80
N LEU A 225 -2.83 -7.08 6.65
CA LEU A 225 -3.84 -8.10 6.35
C LEU A 225 -3.78 -9.29 7.31
N ILE A 226 -2.58 -9.81 7.57
CA ILE A 226 -2.40 -10.97 8.45
C ILE A 226 -2.90 -10.64 9.86
N LEU A 227 -2.50 -9.50 10.40
CA LEU A 227 -2.93 -9.03 11.73
C LEU A 227 -4.44 -8.77 11.78
N ALA A 228 -5.02 -8.15 10.75
CA ALA A 228 -6.46 -7.95 10.66
C ALA A 228 -7.22 -9.27 10.61
N ALA A 229 -6.72 -10.27 9.89
CA ALA A 229 -7.33 -11.60 9.80
C ALA A 229 -7.29 -12.32 11.15
N ILE A 230 -6.16 -12.29 11.84
CA ILE A 230 -6.01 -12.88 13.19
C ILE A 230 -6.95 -12.20 14.17
N ALA A 231 -6.93 -10.86 14.24
CA ALA A 231 -7.76 -10.10 15.17
C ALA A 231 -9.26 -10.33 14.92
N THR A 232 -9.68 -10.34 13.65
CA THR A 232 -11.07 -10.61 13.29
C THR A 232 -11.46 -12.04 13.62
N SER A 233 -10.59 -13.03 13.38
CA SER A 233 -10.84 -14.43 13.74
C SER A 233 -11.06 -14.59 15.24
N ILE A 234 -10.24 -13.92 16.07
CA ILE A 234 -10.41 -13.90 17.53
C ILE A 234 -11.75 -13.27 17.90
N ALA A 235 -12.08 -12.10 17.34
CA ALA A 235 -13.34 -11.41 17.61
C ALA A 235 -14.57 -12.26 17.24
N VAL A 236 -14.54 -12.90 16.06
CA VAL A 236 -15.61 -13.81 15.61
C VAL A 236 -15.71 -15.02 16.53
N ASN A 237 -14.60 -15.61 16.94
CA ASN A 237 -14.58 -16.76 17.86
C ASN A 237 -15.12 -16.38 19.25
N MET A 238 -14.80 -15.19 19.75
CA MET A 238 -15.34 -14.66 21.01
C MET A 238 -16.85 -14.44 20.91
N GLU A 239 -17.34 -13.87 19.80
CA GLU A 239 -18.78 -13.72 19.59
C GLU A 239 -19.51 -15.06 19.40
N ALA A 240 -18.90 -16.01 18.68
CA ALA A 240 -19.46 -17.35 18.50
C ALA A 240 -19.54 -18.10 19.84
N SER A 241 -18.54 -17.93 20.70
CA SER A 241 -18.52 -18.47 22.06
C SER A 241 -19.56 -17.79 22.95
N ARG A 242 -19.72 -16.46 22.84
CA ARG A 242 -20.77 -15.70 23.55
C ARG A 242 -22.19 -16.11 23.14
N ILE A 243 -22.42 -16.45 21.88
CA ILE A 243 -23.72 -16.90 21.37
C ILE A 243 -23.95 -18.40 21.65
N GLY A 244 -22.93 -19.15 22.10
CA GLY A 244 -23.01 -20.58 22.38
C GLY A 244 -23.02 -21.46 21.12
N VAL A 245 -22.62 -20.91 19.97
CA VAL A 245 -22.56 -21.63 18.69
C VAL A 245 -21.44 -22.68 18.70
N SER A 246 -20.37 -22.48 19.48
CA SER A 246 -19.32 -23.51 19.65
C SER A 246 -19.85 -24.79 20.30
N ILE A 247 -20.74 -24.67 21.28
CA ILE A 247 -21.42 -25.80 21.94
C ILE A 247 -22.39 -26.46 20.95
N LEU A 248 -23.10 -25.67 20.14
CA LEU A 248 -24.00 -26.21 19.12
C LEU A 248 -23.22 -26.96 18.03
N SER A 249 -22.16 -26.35 17.47
CA SER A 249 -21.32 -26.95 16.44
C SER A 249 -20.63 -28.22 16.93
N LYS A 250 -20.26 -28.27 18.22
CA LYS A 250 -19.74 -29.48 18.87
C LYS A 250 -20.82 -30.54 19.03
N ALA A 251 -22.02 -30.19 19.48
CA ALA A 251 -23.15 -31.11 19.59
C ALA A 251 -23.61 -31.65 18.23
N ILE A 252 -23.60 -30.82 17.20
CA ILE A 252 -23.90 -31.17 15.80
C ILE A 252 -22.82 -32.12 15.26
N SER A 253 -21.54 -31.79 15.46
CA SER A 253 -20.42 -32.65 15.05
C SER A 253 -20.45 -34.01 15.77
N ASP A 254 -20.76 -34.01 17.08
CA ASP A 254 -20.93 -35.24 17.86
C ASP A 254 -22.14 -36.07 17.37
N TYR A 255 -23.24 -35.42 16.97
CA TYR A 255 -24.43 -36.09 16.41
C TYR A 255 -24.13 -36.76 15.05
N PHE A 256 -23.52 -36.05 14.10
CA PHE A 256 -23.13 -36.65 12.81
C PHE A 256 -22.02 -37.69 12.93
N ARG A 257 -21.09 -37.52 13.90
CA ARG A 257 -20.07 -38.54 14.18
C ARG A 257 -20.69 -39.80 14.77
N LYS A 258 -21.74 -39.67 15.59
CA LYS A 258 -22.50 -40.80 16.14
C LYS A 258 -23.27 -41.54 15.05
N GLU A 259 -23.97 -40.84 14.16
CA GLU A 259 -24.71 -41.43 13.03
C GLU A 259 -23.77 -42.18 12.06
N LYS A 260 -22.59 -41.62 11.77
CA LYS A 260 -21.57 -42.29 10.93
C LYS A 260 -21.04 -43.59 11.56
N ASN A 261 -20.90 -43.62 12.89
CA ASN A 261 -20.44 -44.81 13.61
C ASN A 261 -21.54 -45.88 13.74
N GLU A 262 -22.82 -45.49 13.76
CA GLU A 262 -23.94 -46.44 13.76
C GLU A 262 -24.17 -47.07 12.38
N ILE A 263 -23.99 -46.31 11.28
CA ILE A 263 -24.05 -46.83 9.91
C ILE A 263 -22.85 -47.73 9.56
N SER A 264 -21.69 -47.52 10.19
CA SER A 264 -20.49 -48.34 10.00
C SER A 264 -20.51 -49.67 10.78
N ASN A 265 -21.41 -49.81 11.76
CA ASN A 265 -21.52 -50.98 12.64
C ASN A 265 -22.82 -51.78 12.39
N ALA A 266 -23.57 -51.44 11.34
CA ALA A 266 -24.74 -52.16 10.83
C ALA A 266 -24.38 -52.82 9.49
#